data_AF-A0A1F9Q2M3-F1
#
_entry.id   AF-A0A1F9Q2M3-F1
#
_cell.length_a   1.000
_cell.length_b   1.000
_cell.length_c   1.000
_cell.angle_alpha   90.00
_cell.angle_beta   90.00
_cell.angle_gamma   90.00
#
_symmetry.space_group_name_H-M   'P 1'
#
loop_
_entity.id
_entity.type
_entity.pdbx_description
1 polymer ?
#
loop_
_entity_poly.entity_id
_entity_poly.type
_entity_poly.pdbx_seq_one_letter_code
_entity_poly.pdbx_strand_id
1 'polypeptide(L)'
;MNASATADHDLWHRLAAAAATELAALPSGERTRLTAELAAIAGWQDELYRLFLRGDGAAACAACNDSCCSCGKYHLTLVNLLAYLDAGEPFPPPDFSCTCPMLGVAGCRLPPQRRPYTCITFICGTVEDRLSDAERQRFYAVEGKLRALYEGLDRRFAGSSLRGLLNRGERLGTGPLLAPALSRHPCARHFIREE
;
A
#
# COMPACT_ATOMS: atom_id res chain seq x y z
N MET A 1 -22.57 14.87 -4.05
CA MET A 1 -21.21 14.39 -3.69
C MET A 1 -20.79 15.08 -2.39
N ASN A 2 -20.23 14.33 -1.44
CA ASN A 2 -19.72 14.88 -0.18
C ASN A 2 -18.48 15.73 -0.48
N ALA A 3 -18.35 16.91 0.13
CA ALA A 3 -17.21 17.82 -0.05
C ALA A 3 -15.84 17.14 0.20
N SER A 4 -15.79 16.18 1.14
CA SER A 4 -14.58 15.37 1.38
C SER A 4 -14.21 14.48 0.18
N ALA A 5 -15.17 13.89 -0.51
CA ALA A 5 -14.90 13.02 -1.66
C ALA A 5 -14.37 13.80 -2.86
N THR A 6 -14.86 15.02 -3.07
CA THR A 6 -14.32 15.93 -4.10
C THR A 6 -12.88 16.34 -3.80
N ALA A 7 -12.59 16.72 -2.54
CA ALA A 7 -11.22 17.05 -2.13
C ALA A 7 -10.25 15.87 -2.26
N ASP A 8 -10.67 14.65 -1.88
CA ASP A 8 -9.86 13.43 -2.02
C ASP A 8 -9.57 13.13 -3.50
N HIS A 9 -10.56 13.32 -4.38
CA HIS A 9 -10.42 13.11 -5.82
C HIS A 9 -9.42 14.11 -6.44
N ASP A 10 -9.53 15.40 -6.12
CA ASP A 10 -8.62 16.42 -6.61
C ASP A 10 -7.19 16.19 -6.11
N LEU A 11 -7.05 15.82 -4.83
CA LEU A 11 -5.75 15.46 -4.27
C LEU A 11 -5.14 14.25 -4.98
N TRP A 12 -5.93 13.19 -5.21
CA TRP A 12 -5.48 12.01 -5.95
C TRP A 12 -4.94 12.37 -7.34
N HIS A 13 -5.68 13.14 -8.13
CA HIS A 13 -5.26 13.51 -9.49
C HIS A 13 -3.96 14.29 -9.50
N ARG A 14 -3.80 15.26 -8.59
CA ARG A 14 -2.54 16.02 -8.47
C ARG A 14 -1.37 15.11 -8.12
N LEU A 15 -1.54 14.22 -7.14
CA LEU A 15 -0.49 13.30 -6.71
C LEU A 15 -0.15 12.28 -7.81
N ALA A 16 -1.15 11.80 -8.54
CA ALA A 16 -0.95 10.88 -9.65
C ALA A 16 -0.16 11.51 -10.80
N ALA A 17 -0.51 12.74 -11.17
CA ALA A 17 0.21 13.51 -12.18
C ALA A 17 1.66 13.79 -11.76
N ALA A 18 1.86 14.25 -10.50
CA ALA A 18 3.20 14.49 -9.96
C ALA A 18 4.06 13.22 -9.96
N ALA A 19 3.51 12.10 -9.49
CA ALA A 19 4.22 10.82 -9.48
C ALA A 19 4.63 10.37 -10.90
N ALA A 20 3.77 10.55 -11.90
CA ALA A 20 4.09 10.21 -13.29
C ALA A 20 5.23 11.07 -13.84
N THR A 21 5.17 12.39 -13.64
CA THR A 21 6.23 13.32 -14.06
C THR A 21 7.56 13.02 -13.37
N GLU A 22 7.54 12.85 -12.04
CA GLU A 22 8.75 12.59 -11.27
C GLU A 22 9.37 11.22 -11.61
N LEU A 23 8.54 10.19 -11.81
CA LEU A 23 8.99 8.87 -12.20
C LEU A 23 9.66 8.86 -13.58
N ALA A 24 9.16 9.67 -14.52
CA ALA A 24 9.77 9.86 -15.84
C ALA A 24 11.10 10.63 -15.77
N ALA A 25 11.28 11.49 -14.76
CA ALA A 25 12.49 12.28 -14.54
C ALA A 25 13.56 11.56 -13.68
N LEU A 26 13.25 10.38 -13.12
CA LEU A 26 14.21 9.63 -12.30
C LEU A 26 15.45 9.24 -13.12
N PRO A 27 16.66 9.36 -12.54
CA PRO A 27 17.86 8.82 -13.15
C PRO A 27 17.72 7.33 -13.47
N SER A 28 18.29 6.87 -14.58
CA SER A 28 18.15 5.49 -15.05
C SER A 28 18.51 4.44 -14.00
N GLY A 29 19.60 4.65 -13.24
CA GLY A 29 20.00 3.75 -12.16
C GLY A 29 18.99 3.66 -11.03
N GLU A 30 18.39 4.78 -10.65
CA GLU A 30 17.34 4.81 -9.63
C GLU A 30 16.05 4.17 -10.17
N ARG A 31 15.74 4.41 -11.45
CA ARG A 31 14.59 3.78 -12.12
C ARG A 31 14.71 2.27 -12.15
N THR A 32 15.86 1.72 -12.57
CA THR A 32 16.11 0.28 -12.58
C THR A 32 15.98 -0.34 -11.18
N ARG A 33 16.50 0.34 -10.15
CA ARG A 33 16.38 -0.12 -8.77
C ARG A 33 14.94 -0.13 -8.31
N LEU A 34 14.18 0.93 -8.58
CA LEU A 34 12.76 1.01 -8.24
C LEU A 34 11.96 -0.12 -8.93
N THR A 35 12.18 -0.36 -10.22
CA THR A 35 11.52 -1.47 -10.95
C THR A 35 11.80 -2.82 -10.29
N ALA A 36 13.05 -3.08 -9.90
CA ALA A 36 13.41 -4.33 -9.21
C ALA A 36 12.73 -4.45 -7.83
N GLU A 37 12.66 -3.35 -7.07
CA GLU A 37 11.98 -3.30 -5.78
C GLU A 37 10.46 -3.51 -5.92
N LEU A 38 9.82 -2.92 -6.93
CA LEU A 38 8.40 -3.12 -7.25
C LEU A 38 8.11 -4.56 -7.67
N ALA A 39 8.98 -5.17 -8.47
CA ALA A 39 8.87 -6.58 -8.85
C ALA A 39 9.00 -7.52 -7.64
N ALA A 40 9.92 -7.24 -6.73
CA ALA A 40 10.07 -8.00 -5.49
C ALA A 40 8.83 -7.86 -4.59
N ILE A 41 8.29 -6.65 -4.46
CA ILE A 41 7.04 -6.39 -3.75
C ILE A 41 5.91 -7.24 -4.34
N ALA A 42 5.70 -7.17 -5.66
CA ALA A 42 4.67 -7.96 -6.34
C ALA A 42 4.80 -9.48 -6.06
N GLY A 43 6.03 -10.01 -6.07
CA GLY A 43 6.31 -11.41 -5.76
C GLY A 43 5.94 -11.81 -4.33
N TRP A 44 6.28 -10.99 -3.32
CA TRP A 44 5.92 -11.28 -1.93
C TRP A 44 4.42 -11.12 -1.69
N GLN A 45 3.76 -10.16 -2.34
CA GLN A 45 2.30 -10.00 -2.27
C GLN A 45 1.56 -11.20 -2.85
N ASP A 46 2.06 -11.74 -3.96
CA ASP A 46 1.54 -12.96 -4.57
C ASP A 46 1.69 -14.17 -3.63
N GLU A 47 2.81 -14.27 -2.91
CA GLU A 47 3.01 -15.33 -1.92
C GLU A 47 2.07 -15.19 -0.71
N LEU A 48 1.88 -13.99 -0.16
CA LEU A 48 0.88 -13.75 0.89
C LEU A 48 -0.52 -14.14 0.42
N TYR A 49 -0.87 -13.81 -0.83
CA TYR A 49 -2.16 -14.17 -1.39
C TYR A 49 -2.34 -15.69 -1.52
N ARG A 50 -1.29 -16.42 -1.93
CA ARG A 50 -1.34 -17.90 -1.95
C ARG A 50 -1.60 -18.48 -0.57
N LEU A 51 -0.95 -17.96 0.47
CA LEU A 51 -1.18 -18.40 1.86
C LEU A 51 -2.62 -18.07 2.30
N PHE A 52 -3.10 -16.87 1.99
CA PHE A 52 -4.50 -16.50 2.22
C PHE A 52 -5.48 -17.49 1.57
N LEU A 53 -5.21 -17.95 0.34
CA LEU A 53 -6.04 -18.97 -0.32
C LEU A 53 -5.94 -20.35 0.36
N ARG A 54 -4.78 -20.73 0.91
CA ARG A 54 -4.62 -21.98 1.67
C ARG A 54 -5.48 -22.01 2.93
N GLY A 55 -5.63 -20.86 3.60
CA GLY A 55 -6.54 -20.69 4.74
C GLY A 55 -8.01 -20.51 4.33
N ASP A 56 -8.39 -20.81 3.08
CA ASP A 56 -9.75 -20.62 2.55
C ASP A 56 -10.25 -19.16 2.69
N GLY A 57 -9.33 -18.21 2.49
CA GLY A 57 -9.60 -16.80 2.67
C GLY A 57 -10.67 -16.23 1.73
N ALA A 58 -10.79 -16.78 0.51
CA ALA A 58 -11.80 -16.31 -0.44
C ALA A 58 -13.23 -16.55 0.07
N ALA A 59 -13.52 -17.76 0.56
CA ALA A 59 -14.83 -18.08 1.13
C ALA A 59 -15.06 -17.35 2.47
N ALA A 60 -14.02 -17.27 3.32
CA ALA A 60 -14.10 -16.53 4.58
C ALA A 60 -14.45 -15.05 4.36
N CYS A 61 -13.83 -14.39 3.37
CA CYS A 61 -14.14 -13.00 3.02
C CYS A 61 -15.56 -12.83 2.48
N ALA A 62 -16.02 -13.73 1.61
CA ALA A 62 -17.38 -13.68 1.06
C ALA A 62 -18.46 -13.78 2.14
N ALA A 63 -18.18 -14.46 3.26
CA ALA A 63 -19.08 -14.58 4.40
C ALA A 63 -18.98 -13.42 5.42
N CYS A 64 -18.01 -12.50 5.26
CA CYS A 64 -17.63 -11.52 6.30
C CYS A 64 -18.26 -10.12 6.13
N ASN A 65 -19.21 -9.94 5.19
CA ASN A 65 -19.91 -8.67 4.93
C ASN A 65 -18.97 -7.44 4.84
N ASP A 66 -17.80 -7.60 4.20
CA ASP A 66 -16.85 -6.52 3.91
C ASP A 66 -16.29 -5.73 5.11
N SER A 67 -16.30 -6.30 6.31
CA SER A 67 -15.83 -5.61 7.53
C SER A 67 -14.42 -5.00 7.37
N CYS A 68 -13.45 -5.72 6.81
CA CYS A 68 -12.10 -5.22 6.57
C CYS A 68 -12.02 -4.19 5.42
N CYS A 69 -12.82 -4.37 4.36
CA CYS A 69 -12.87 -3.46 3.22
C CYS A 69 -13.51 -2.11 3.60
N SER A 70 -14.40 -2.08 4.59
CA SER A 70 -15.05 -0.85 5.06
C SER A 70 -14.09 0.19 5.66
N CYS A 71 -12.86 -0.20 6.01
CA CYS A 71 -11.84 0.69 6.56
C CYS A 71 -10.78 1.12 5.52
N GLY A 72 -10.95 0.75 4.24
CA GLY A 72 -9.90 0.85 3.23
C GLY A 72 -9.65 2.22 2.61
N LYS A 73 -10.38 3.28 3.02
CA LYS A 73 -10.42 4.59 2.33
C LYS A 73 -9.05 5.13 1.94
N TYR A 74 -8.11 5.04 2.88
CA TYR A 74 -6.79 5.64 2.77
C TYR A 74 -5.65 4.63 2.72
N HIS A 75 -5.92 3.38 2.30
CA HIS A 75 -4.87 2.35 2.26
C HIS A 75 -3.95 2.46 1.04
N LEU A 76 -4.43 2.97 -0.10
CA LEU A 76 -3.62 3.13 -1.32
C LEU A 76 -2.35 3.92 -1.03
N THR A 77 -1.18 3.35 -1.33
CA THR A 77 0.14 3.98 -1.10
C THR A 77 0.76 4.46 -2.42
N LEU A 78 1.83 5.25 -2.33
CA LEU A 78 2.62 5.65 -3.50
C LEU A 78 3.16 4.43 -4.26
N VAL A 79 3.59 3.38 -3.55
CA VAL A 79 4.10 2.14 -4.13
C VAL A 79 3.07 1.49 -5.06
N ASN A 80 1.79 1.50 -4.68
CA ASN A 80 0.73 0.94 -5.50
C ASN A 80 0.60 1.69 -6.83
N LEU A 81 0.65 3.01 -6.79
CA LEU A 81 0.60 3.84 -8.00
C LEU A 81 1.85 3.65 -8.86
N LEU A 82 3.04 3.65 -8.27
CA LEU A 82 4.30 3.46 -8.98
C LEU A 82 4.35 2.11 -9.70
N ALA A 83 3.79 1.04 -9.13
CA ALA A 83 3.70 -0.26 -9.80
C ALA A 83 2.92 -0.23 -11.13
N TYR A 84 1.84 0.56 -11.21
CA TYR A 84 1.09 0.74 -12.45
C TYR A 84 1.83 1.63 -13.44
N LEU A 85 2.35 2.77 -12.97
CA LEU A 85 3.09 3.71 -13.81
C LEU A 85 4.36 3.08 -14.39
N ASP A 86 5.07 2.26 -13.61
CA ASP A 86 6.28 1.57 -14.05
C ASP A 86 5.98 0.50 -15.11
N ALA A 87 4.87 -0.21 -14.97
CA ALA A 87 4.40 -1.19 -15.95
C ALA A 87 3.78 -0.56 -17.21
N GLY A 88 3.58 0.76 -17.25
CA GLY A 88 2.87 1.44 -18.34
C GLY A 88 1.39 1.07 -18.39
N GLU A 89 0.81 0.66 -17.27
CA GLU A 89 -0.57 0.18 -17.19
C GLU A 89 -1.52 1.22 -16.57
N PRO A 90 -2.79 1.27 -16.99
CA PRO A 90 -3.76 2.17 -16.39
C PRO A 90 -4.10 1.76 -14.96
N PHE A 91 -4.06 2.72 -14.03
CA PHE A 91 -4.53 2.52 -12.66
C PHE A 91 -6.08 2.52 -12.62
N PRO A 92 -6.76 1.56 -11.97
CA PRO A 92 -8.22 1.57 -11.89
C PRO A 92 -8.71 2.82 -11.13
N PRO A 93 -9.64 3.62 -11.69
CA PRO A 93 -9.98 4.92 -11.13
C PRO A 93 -10.61 4.77 -9.74
N PRO A 94 -10.04 5.35 -8.66
CA PRO A 94 -10.61 5.23 -7.31
C PRO A 94 -11.96 5.94 -7.20
N ASP A 95 -12.90 5.33 -6.46
CA ASP A 95 -14.18 5.96 -6.12
C ASP A 95 -14.19 6.40 -4.66
N PHE A 96 -13.86 7.67 -4.42
CA PHE A 96 -13.80 8.23 -3.06
C PHE A 96 -15.17 8.49 -2.42
N SER A 97 -16.28 8.19 -3.11
CA SER A 97 -17.60 8.15 -2.49
C SER A 97 -17.82 6.88 -1.65
N CYS A 98 -17.02 5.84 -1.89
CA CYS A 98 -17.06 4.58 -1.16
C CYS A 98 -16.15 4.58 0.07
N THR A 99 -16.39 3.64 0.99
CA THR A 99 -15.56 3.39 2.17
C THR A 99 -14.18 2.85 1.83
N CYS A 100 -14.05 2.04 0.77
CA CYS A 100 -12.79 1.73 0.11
C CYS A 100 -12.87 2.14 -1.35
N PRO A 101 -11.94 2.98 -1.87
CA PRO A 101 -12.06 3.51 -3.21
C PRO A 101 -11.75 2.46 -4.26
N MET A 102 -11.21 1.31 -3.88
CA MET A 102 -10.86 0.22 -4.80
C MET A 102 -11.83 -0.95 -4.73
N LEU A 103 -12.84 -0.91 -3.85
CA LEU A 103 -13.86 -1.94 -3.79
C LEU A 103 -14.83 -1.75 -4.97
N GLY A 104 -15.02 -2.80 -5.76
CA GLY A 104 -16.03 -2.87 -6.81
C GLY A 104 -17.05 -3.97 -6.54
N VAL A 105 -18.04 -4.11 -7.42
CA VAL A 105 -19.14 -5.09 -7.27
C VAL A 105 -18.67 -6.55 -7.23
N ALA A 106 -17.54 -6.86 -7.86
CA ALA A 106 -16.93 -8.20 -7.88
C ALA A 106 -15.76 -8.35 -6.87
N GLY A 107 -15.67 -7.44 -5.89
CA GLY A 107 -14.57 -7.36 -4.94
C GLY A 107 -13.53 -6.31 -5.31
N CYS A 108 -12.34 -6.41 -4.71
CA CYS A 108 -11.28 -5.42 -4.90
C CYS A 108 -10.82 -5.36 -6.36
N ARG A 109 -10.80 -4.15 -6.93
CA ARG A 109 -10.35 -3.86 -8.31
C ARG A 109 -8.83 -3.97 -8.50
N LEU A 110 -8.09 -4.11 -7.40
CA LEU A 110 -6.65 -4.33 -7.44
C LEU A 110 -6.35 -5.84 -7.41
N PRO A 111 -5.55 -6.33 -8.37
CA PRO A 111 -5.05 -7.70 -8.30
C PRO A 111 -4.14 -7.85 -7.07
N PRO A 112 -3.99 -9.06 -6.50
CA PRO A 112 -3.26 -9.29 -5.26
C PRO A 112 -1.85 -8.65 -5.22
N GLN A 113 -1.13 -8.71 -6.33
CA GLN A 113 0.22 -8.19 -6.51
C GLN A 113 0.32 -6.66 -6.51
N ARG A 114 -0.82 -5.97 -6.48
CA ARG A 114 -0.90 -4.50 -6.45
C ARG A 114 -1.76 -3.97 -5.32
N ARG A 115 -2.25 -4.84 -4.42
CA ARG A 115 -3.05 -4.40 -3.27
C ARG A 115 -2.19 -3.57 -2.32
N PRO A 116 -2.78 -2.66 -1.52
CA PRO A 116 -2.02 -1.98 -0.48
C PRO A 116 -1.41 -2.95 0.51
N TYR A 117 -0.27 -2.58 1.08
CA TYR A 117 0.42 -3.35 2.13
C TYR A 117 -0.56 -3.80 3.23
N THR A 118 -1.29 -2.86 3.85
CA THR A 118 -2.27 -3.18 4.90
C THR A 118 -3.33 -4.18 4.45
N CYS A 119 -3.75 -4.12 3.19
CA CYS A 119 -4.79 -5.01 2.66
C CYS A 119 -4.26 -6.42 2.37
N ILE A 120 -3.00 -6.55 1.93
CA ILE A 120 -2.43 -7.84 1.55
C ILE A 120 -1.80 -8.58 2.74
N THR A 121 -1.38 -7.85 3.79
CA THR A 121 -0.81 -8.44 5.02
C THR A 121 -1.86 -8.68 6.10
N PHE A 122 -3.12 -8.29 5.87
CA PHE A 122 -4.19 -8.61 6.80
C PHE A 122 -4.65 -10.06 6.61
N ILE A 123 -4.59 -10.83 7.70
CA ILE A 123 -5.18 -12.16 7.83
C ILE A 123 -6.08 -12.15 9.05
N CYS A 124 -7.34 -12.56 8.90
CA CYS A 124 -8.25 -12.64 10.05
C CYS A 124 -8.05 -13.96 10.80
N GLY A 125 -8.47 -14.02 12.06
CA GLY A 125 -8.33 -15.22 12.90
C GLY A 125 -8.88 -16.48 12.22
N THR A 126 -10.05 -16.39 11.56
CA THR A 126 -10.63 -17.53 10.82
C THR A 126 -9.70 -18.10 9.75
N VAL A 127 -9.00 -17.26 8.99
CA VAL A 127 -8.08 -17.71 7.94
C VAL A 127 -6.78 -18.19 8.56
N GLU A 128 -6.29 -17.49 9.58
CA GLU A 128 -5.08 -17.86 10.30
C GLU A 128 -5.19 -19.22 10.99
N ASP A 129 -6.31 -19.51 11.65
CA ASP A 129 -6.59 -20.78 12.34
C ASP A 129 -6.64 -21.98 11.39
N ARG A 130 -6.89 -21.74 10.10
CA ARG A 130 -6.93 -22.78 9.05
C ARG A 130 -5.57 -23.05 8.44
N LEU A 131 -4.58 -22.18 8.66
CA LEU A 131 -3.22 -22.42 8.22
C LEU A 131 -2.53 -23.39 9.19
N SER A 132 -1.69 -24.27 8.64
CA SER A 132 -0.74 -25.02 9.44
C SER A 132 0.29 -24.11 10.12
N ASP A 133 0.95 -24.59 11.17
CA ASP A 133 2.00 -23.85 11.88
C ASP A 133 3.12 -23.37 10.93
N ALA A 134 3.52 -24.22 9.98
CA ALA A 134 4.52 -23.89 8.98
C ALA A 134 4.05 -22.78 8.02
N GLU A 135 2.78 -22.81 7.61
CA GLU A 135 2.20 -21.77 6.75
C GLU A 135 2.04 -20.44 7.49
N ARG A 136 1.65 -20.45 8.78
CA ARG A 136 1.61 -19.24 9.61
C ARG A 136 2.99 -18.64 9.79
N GLN A 137 4.00 -19.45 10.13
CA GLN A 137 5.39 -18.99 10.20
C GLN A 137 5.85 -18.40 8.86
N ARG A 138 5.49 -19.05 7.75
CA ARG A 138 5.81 -18.54 6.41
C ARG A 138 5.12 -17.21 6.14
N PHE A 139 3.85 -17.05 6.51
CA PHE A 139 3.11 -15.80 6.36
C PHE A 139 3.84 -14.63 7.03
N TYR A 140 4.18 -14.77 8.31
CA TYR A 140 4.90 -13.73 9.05
C TYR A 140 6.31 -13.47 8.51
N ALA A 141 7.01 -14.51 8.02
CA ALA A 141 8.31 -14.34 7.39
C ALA A 141 8.23 -13.56 6.07
N VAL A 142 7.20 -13.82 5.25
CA VAL A 142 6.96 -13.10 3.99
C VAL A 142 6.49 -11.67 4.25
N GLU A 143 5.61 -11.47 5.23
CA GLU A 143 5.15 -10.16 5.67
C GLU A 143 6.34 -9.28 6.10
N GLY A 144 7.27 -9.82 6.90
CA GLY A 144 8.48 -9.11 7.31
C GLY A 144 9.36 -8.67 6.13
N LYS A 145 9.51 -9.52 5.10
CA LYS A 145 10.24 -9.17 3.86
C LYS A 145 9.54 -8.06 3.09
N LEU A 146 8.21 -8.15 2.96
CA LEU A 146 7.41 -7.13 2.29
C LEU A 146 7.51 -5.79 3.02
N ARG A 147 7.38 -5.81 4.37
CA ARG A 147 7.50 -4.63 5.22
C ARG A 147 8.85 -3.94 5.02
N ALA A 148 9.95 -4.71 5.02
CA ALA A 148 11.29 -4.15 4.83
C ALA A 148 11.45 -3.40 3.50
N LEU A 149 10.83 -3.90 2.42
CA LEU A 149 10.83 -3.21 1.11
C LEU A 149 10.05 -1.90 1.16
N TYR A 150 8.83 -1.92 1.72
CA TYR A 150 8.01 -0.72 1.87
C TYR A 150 8.70 0.34 2.75
N GLU A 151 9.32 -0.06 3.85
CA GLU A 151 10.09 0.84 4.72
C GLU A 151 11.35 1.38 4.02
N GLY A 152 11.99 0.56 3.17
CA GLY A 152 13.08 1.00 2.31
C GLY A 152 12.66 2.13 1.37
N LEU A 153 11.47 2.01 0.77
CA LEU A 153 10.88 3.06 -0.06
C LEU A 153 10.41 4.27 0.76
N ASP A 154 9.84 4.09 1.96
CA ASP A 154 9.46 5.19 2.89
C ASP A 154 10.68 6.01 3.33
N ARG A 155 11.83 5.37 3.56
CA ARG A 155 13.09 6.07 3.85
C ARG A 155 13.67 6.77 2.63
N ARG A 156 13.38 6.29 1.42
CA ARG A 156 13.96 6.85 0.19
C ARG A 156 13.14 8.00 -0.37
N PHE A 157 11.82 7.84 -0.47
CA PHE A 157 10.96 8.77 -1.19
C PHE A 157 10.04 9.53 -0.24
N ALA A 158 10.07 10.85 -0.31
CA ALA A 158 9.31 11.72 0.58
C ALA A 158 7.80 11.45 0.54
N GLY A 159 7.24 11.04 -0.60
CA GLY A 159 5.83 10.69 -0.77
C GLY A 159 5.45 9.26 -0.38
N SER A 160 6.43 8.39 -0.13
CA SER A 160 6.16 7.02 0.32
C SER A 160 5.72 7.00 1.79
N SER A 161 4.92 5.99 2.15
CA SER A 161 4.37 5.78 3.50
C SER A 161 3.47 4.54 3.50
N LEU A 162 3.52 3.75 4.58
CA LEU A 162 2.57 2.66 4.85
C LEU A 162 1.15 3.14 5.18
N ARG A 163 0.99 4.43 5.52
CA ARG A 163 -0.28 5.04 5.94
C ARG A 163 -1.11 5.62 4.79
N GLY A 164 -0.78 5.28 3.55
CA GLY A 164 -1.48 5.75 2.35
C GLY A 164 -0.96 7.07 1.78
N LEU A 165 -1.23 7.25 0.48
CA LEU A 165 -0.78 8.33 -0.38
C LEU A 165 -1.52 9.63 -0.09
N LEU A 166 -2.85 9.63 0.04
CA LEU A 166 -3.61 10.86 0.35
C LEU A 166 -3.15 11.47 1.68
N ASN A 167 -3.11 10.66 2.75
CA ASN A 167 -2.61 11.07 4.06
C ASN A 167 -1.17 11.61 4.02
N ARG A 168 -0.32 11.06 3.15
CA ARG A 168 1.06 11.53 3.00
C ARG A 168 1.15 12.79 2.16
N GLY A 169 0.38 12.87 1.08
CA GLY A 169 0.30 13.99 0.17
C GLY A 169 -0.23 15.26 0.85
N GLU A 170 -1.24 15.14 1.71
CA GLU A 170 -1.72 16.28 2.52
C GLU A 170 -0.60 16.90 3.36
N ARG A 171 0.21 16.06 4.03
CA ARG A 171 1.33 16.52 4.85
C ARG A 171 2.49 17.07 4.03
N LEU A 172 2.69 16.54 2.83
CA LEU A 172 3.75 16.96 1.92
C LEU A 172 3.39 18.26 1.18
N GLY A 173 2.10 18.57 1.06
CA GLY A 173 1.60 19.73 0.33
C GLY A 173 1.95 19.63 -1.16
N THR A 174 2.71 20.60 -1.65
CA THR A 174 3.19 20.66 -3.05
C THR A 174 4.61 20.11 -3.21
N GLY A 175 5.17 19.49 -2.17
CA GLY A 175 6.52 18.90 -2.24
C GLY A 175 6.59 17.69 -3.17
N PRO A 176 7.78 17.40 -3.73
CA PRO A 176 7.99 16.26 -4.63
C PRO A 176 7.84 14.91 -3.91
N LEU A 177 7.22 13.94 -4.58
CA LEU A 177 6.93 12.60 -4.05
C LEU A 177 8.16 11.67 -4.06
N LEU A 178 9.01 11.77 -5.07
CA LEU A 178 10.18 10.92 -5.31
C LEU A 178 11.50 11.62 -4.99
N ALA A 179 11.46 12.79 -4.36
CA ALA A 179 12.64 13.37 -3.74
C ALA A 179 13.08 12.56 -2.50
N PRO A 180 14.38 12.64 -2.12
CA PRO A 180 14.87 12.05 -0.88
C PRO A 180 13.98 12.43 0.31
N ALA A 181 13.58 11.44 1.12
CA ALA A 181 12.89 11.73 2.36
C ALA A 181 13.83 12.57 3.25
N LEU A 182 13.38 13.77 3.64
CA LEU A 182 14.09 14.56 4.64
C LEU A 182 14.24 13.69 5.88
N SER A 183 15.49 13.51 6.35
CA SER A 183 15.80 12.68 7.51
C SER A 183 14.83 13.01 8.63
N ARG A 184 13.96 12.05 8.95
CA ARG A 184 13.16 12.11 10.17
C ARG A 184 14.19 12.13 11.29
N HIS A 185 14.45 13.31 11.87
CA HIS A 185 15.12 13.35 13.16
C HIS A 185 14.34 12.39 14.06
N PRO A 186 14.98 11.41 14.71
CA PRO A 186 14.29 10.66 15.73
C PRO A 186 13.82 11.69 16.74
N CYS A 187 12.50 11.87 16.83
CA CYS A 187 11.90 12.60 17.93
C CYS A 187 12.30 11.80 19.17
N ALA A 188 13.38 12.22 19.82
CA ALA A 188 13.86 11.70 21.07
C ALA A 188 12.77 12.01 22.11
N ARG A 189 11.76 11.14 22.19
CA ARG A 189 10.94 11.03 23.39
C ARG A 189 11.81 10.37 24.43
N HIS A 190 12.53 11.22 25.17
CA HIS A 190 12.99 10.92 26.52
C HIS A 190 11.80 10.34 27.29
N PHE A 191 11.81 9.03 27.51
CA PHE A 191 11.05 8.44 28.61
C PHE A 191 11.79 8.83 29.88
N ILE A 192 11.22 9.79 30.61
CA ILE A 192 11.56 10.01 32.00
C ILE A 192 11.16 8.73 32.74
N ARG A 193 12.13 8.06 33.36
CA ARG A 193 11.89 7.11 34.45
C ARG A 193 11.52 7.95 35.66
N GLU A 194 10.29 7.86 36.12
CA GLU A 194 9.96 8.17 37.51
C GLU A 194 9.86 6.85 38.29
N GLU A 195 10.21 6.99 39.57
CA GLU A 195 10.77 6.01 40.49
C GLU A 195 9.78 4.95 41.00
#